data_AF-A0A2A4U930-F1
#
_entry.id   AF-A0A2A4U930-F1
#
_cell.length_a   1.000
_cell.length_b   1.000
_cell.length_c   1.000
_cell.angle_alpha   90.00
_cell.angle_beta   90.00
_cell.angle_gamma   90.00
#
_symmetry.space_group_name_H-M   'P 1'
#
loop_
_entity.id
_entity.type
_entity.pdbx_description
1 polymer ?
#
loop_
_entity_poly.entity_id
_entity_poly.type
_entity_poly.pdbx_seq_one_letter_code
_entity_poly.pdbx_strand_id
1 'polypeptide(L)'
;MPFQTHPTYLDFETANQPFAARLGVCMDTIVQDKETHARFLNTLSMMEHMGSRRIMITQSNAGLGQETLKHMAEEVRHAFFFKRKADKMAGRSLEYADEDMIASPFARMYFKRLESYIALDVKDEAEPLRIAYLYMSMIIEFRAVWSFGLYQTCLDAAGIKLSLKSLLAEEQGHLTEMEENLANLDADTSERVNRFLAKEQVLFERLLGRLETAALTP
;
A
#
# COMPACT_ATOMS: atom_id res chain seq x y z
N MET A 1 -13.43 11.90 1.68
CA MET A 1 -12.96 12.52 2.93
C MET A 1 -11.55 12.99 2.62
N PRO A 2 -11.14 14.22 2.97
CA PRO A 2 -9.72 14.58 2.88
C PRO A 2 -8.90 13.62 3.73
N PHE A 3 -7.69 13.28 3.29
CA PHE A 3 -6.73 12.55 4.11
C PHE A 3 -6.54 13.34 5.39
N GLN A 4 -6.72 12.73 6.57
CA GLN A 4 -6.40 13.44 7.80
C GLN A 4 -4.88 13.52 7.89
N THR A 5 -4.33 14.73 7.72
CA THR A 5 -2.92 14.97 7.95
C THR A 5 -2.66 14.79 9.44
N HIS A 6 -1.79 13.84 9.79
CA HIS A 6 -1.31 13.67 11.16
C HIS A 6 -0.30 14.79 11.45
N PRO A 7 -0.62 15.79 12.30
CA PRO A 7 0.19 17.01 12.44
C PRO A 7 1.60 16.75 13.00
N THR A 8 1.83 15.56 13.57
CA THR A 8 3.11 15.13 14.14
C THR A 8 4.10 14.63 13.09
N TYR A 9 3.65 14.37 11.86
CA TYR A 9 4.47 13.86 10.77
C TYR A 9 4.51 14.86 9.62
N LEU A 10 5.40 14.61 8.65
CA LEU A 10 5.40 15.29 7.37
C LEU A 10 3.96 15.33 6.86
N ASP A 11 3.48 16.51 6.46
CA ASP A 11 2.20 16.63 5.78
C ASP A 11 2.26 15.79 4.49
N PHE A 12 1.74 14.57 4.58
CA PHE A 12 1.89 13.55 3.56
C PHE A 12 1.22 13.98 2.25
N GLU A 13 0.05 14.63 2.33
CA GLU A 13 -0.62 15.17 1.14
C GLU A 13 0.26 16.24 0.49
N THR A 14 0.72 17.24 1.25
CA THR A 14 1.55 18.33 0.73
C THR A 14 2.84 17.81 0.10
N ALA A 15 3.53 16.88 0.76
CA ALA A 15 4.76 16.28 0.24
C ALA A 15 4.56 15.46 -1.04
N ASN A 16 3.35 14.93 -1.25
CA ASN A 16 2.98 14.11 -2.40
C ASN A 16 2.19 14.86 -3.48
N GLN A 17 1.96 16.17 -3.33
CA GLN A 17 1.36 17.03 -4.36
C GLN A 17 2.02 16.88 -5.74
N PRO A 18 3.37 16.80 -5.87
CA PRO A 18 4.01 16.61 -7.17
C PRO A 18 3.61 15.31 -7.90
N PHE A 19 3.12 14.29 -7.18
CA PHE A 19 2.68 13.03 -7.76
C PHE A 19 1.18 12.95 -7.98
N ALA A 20 0.37 13.78 -7.31
CA ALA A 20 -1.09 13.67 -7.36
C ALA A 20 -1.64 13.73 -8.80
N ALA A 21 -1.22 14.74 -9.57
CA ALA A 21 -1.64 14.89 -10.97
C ALA A 21 -1.15 13.73 -11.86
N ARG A 22 0.11 13.31 -11.67
CA ARG A 22 0.72 12.19 -12.42
C ARG A 22 -0.01 10.87 -12.16
N LEU A 23 -0.27 10.57 -10.90
CA LEU A 23 -0.99 9.37 -10.50
C LEU A 23 -2.43 9.40 -11.01
N GLY A 24 -3.11 10.54 -10.92
CA GLY A 24 -4.46 10.73 -11.47
C GLY A 24 -4.52 10.42 -12.96
N VAL A 25 -3.62 11.00 -13.77
CA VAL A 25 -3.53 10.72 -15.23
C VAL A 25 -3.22 9.24 -15.50
N CYS A 26 -2.32 8.64 -14.72
CA CYS A 26 -1.99 7.22 -14.84
C CYS A 26 -3.21 6.33 -14.55
N MET A 27 -3.92 6.60 -13.46
CA MET A 27 -5.14 5.87 -13.07
C MET A 27 -6.26 6.06 -14.09
N ASP A 28 -6.49 7.29 -14.55
CA ASP A 28 -7.45 7.58 -15.62
C ASP A 28 -7.13 6.76 -16.87
N THR A 29 -5.86 6.68 -17.27
CA THR A 29 -5.44 5.85 -18.41
C THR A 29 -5.72 4.37 -18.15
N ILE A 30 -5.34 3.86 -16.97
CA ILE A 30 -5.54 2.45 -16.60
C ILE A 30 -7.03 2.08 -16.64
N VAL A 31 -7.93 2.90 -16.10
CA VAL A 31 -9.35 2.53 -15.99
C VAL A 31 -10.12 2.57 -17.31
N GLN A 32 -9.57 3.19 -18.36
CA GLN A 32 -10.18 3.20 -19.69
C GLN A 32 -9.96 1.89 -20.46
N ASP A 33 -8.88 1.16 -20.17
CA ASP A 33 -8.62 -0.13 -20.81
C ASP A 33 -8.88 -1.30 -19.85
N LYS A 34 -9.81 -2.16 -20.24
CA LYS A 34 -10.32 -3.24 -19.38
C LYS A 34 -9.25 -4.27 -19.02
N GLU A 35 -8.35 -4.61 -19.95
CA GLU A 35 -7.29 -5.61 -19.70
C GLU A 35 -6.22 -5.03 -18.78
N THR A 36 -5.76 -3.82 -19.07
CA THR A 36 -4.80 -3.08 -18.23
C THR A 36 -5.35 -2.86 -16.82
N HIS A 37 -6.64 -2.50 -16.70
CA HIS A 37 -7.31 -2.34 -15.41
C HIS A 37 -7.37 -3.67 -14.64
N ALA A 38 -7.69 -4.79 -15.31
CA ALA A 38 -7.67 -6.11 -14.67
C ALA A 38 -6.28 -6.46 -14.13
N ARG A 39 -5.24 -6.26 -14.95
CA ARG A 39 -3.84 -6.50 -14.56
C ARG A 39 -3.38 -5.57 -13.43
N PHE A 40 -3.83 -4.31 -13.43
CA PHE A 40 -3.57 -3.37 -12.32
C PHE A 40 -4.20 -3.84 -11.01
N LEU A 41 -5.48 -4.23 -11.03
CA LEU A 41 -6.14 -4.81 -9.85
C LEU A 41 -5.41 -6.06 -9.36
N ASN A 42 -4.87 -6.88 -10.27
CA ASN A 42 -4.09 -8.04 -9.89
C ASN A 42 -2.72 -7.67 -9.29
N THR A 43 -2.09 -6.57 -9.73
CA THR A 43 -0.91 -6.00 -9.07
C THR A 43 -1.23 -5.54 -7.64
N LEU A 44 -2.33 -4.82 -7.44
CA LEU A 44 -2.77 -4.40 -6.10
C LEU A 44 -3.03 -5.61 -5.20
N SER A 45 -3.76 -6.61 -5.72
CA SER A 45 -3.99 -7.90 -5.04
C SER A 45 -2.70 -8.56 -4.57
N MET A 46 -1.67 -8.56 -5.42
CA MET A 46 -0.36 -9.09 -5.06
C MET A 46 0.33 -8.27 -3.97
N MET A 47 0.16 -6.94 -3.98
CA MET A 47 0.74 -6.04 -2.96
C MET A 47 0.13 -6.30 -1.58
N GLU A 48 -1.20 -6.38 -1.47
CA GLU A 48 -1.86 -6.72 -0.18
C GLU A 48 -1.52 -8.14 0.29
N HIS A 49 -1.39 -9.08 -0.65
CA HIS A 49 -0.94 -10.42 -0.31
C HIS A 49 0.50 -10.42 0.24
N MET A 50 1.38 -9.57 -0.30
CA MET A 50 2.73 -9.40 0.23
C MET A 50 2.72 -8.78 1.64
N GLY A 51 1.84 -7.82 1.89
CA GLY A 51 1.57 -7.24 3.21
C GLY A 51 1.20 -8.33 4.22
N SER A 52 0.09 -9.03 4.01
CA SER A 52 -0.37 -10.11 4.92
C SER A 52 0.69 -11.19 5.19
N ARG A 53 1.39 -11.65 4.15
CA ARG A 53 2.47 -12.65 4.30
C ARG A 53 3.61 -12.11 5.18
N ARG A 54 3.89 -10.81 5.11
CA ARG A 54 4.96 -10.21 5.90
C ARG A 54 4.58 -10.09 7.37
N ILE A 55 3.33 -9.72 7.67
CA ILE A 55 2.79 -9.73 9.03
C ILE A 55 2.94 -11.14 9.62
N MET A 56 2.51 -12.16 8.87
CA MET A 56 2.63 -13.55 9.29
C MET A 56 4.07 -13.93 9.63
N ILE A 57 5.03 -13.63 8.77
CA ILE A 57 6.44 -14.00 8.98
C ILE A 57 7.06 -13.25 10.17
N THR A 58 6.76 -11.97 10.32
CA THR A 58 7.42 -11.12 11.33
C THR A 58 6.77 -11.24 12.71
N GLN A 59 5.47 -11.55 12.76
CA GLN A 59 4.68 -11.59 13.99
C GLN A 59 4.29 -13.01 14.45
N SER A 60 5.09 -14.03 14.09
CA SER A 60 4.85 -15.45 14.48
C SER A 60 5.37 -15.82 15.88
N ASN A 61 5.44 -14.88 16.82
CA ASN A 61 5.95 -15.15 18.18
C ASN A 61 4.82 -15.46 19.17
N ALA A 62 5.17 -15.91 20.37
CA ALA A 62 4.20 -16.26 21.41
C ALA A 62 3.32 -15.08 21.89
N GLY A 63 3.72 -13.83 21.57
CA GLY A 63 3.01 -12.60 21.89
C GLY A 63 2.07 -12.10 20.79
N LEU A 64 1.73 -12.94 19.80
CA LEU A 64 0.76 -12.60 18.74
C LEU A 64 -0.61 -12.24 19.34
N GLY A 65 -0.97 -10.95 19.26
CA GLY A 65 -2.20 -10.39 19.80
C GLY A 65 -3.36 -10.33 18.80
N GLN A 66 -4.55 -10.01 19.32
CA GLN A 66 -5.78 -9.90 18.53
C GLN A 66 -5.69 -8.84 17.42
N GLU A 67 -5.07 -7.69 17.70
CA GLU A 67 -4.93 -6.59 16.72
C GLU A 67 -4.11 -7.03 15.50
N THR A 68 -2.95 -7.64 15.71
CA THR A 68 -2.12 -8.17 14.62
C THR A 68 -2.83 -9.26 13.82
N LEU A 69 -3.62 -10.13 14.47
CA LEU A 69 -4.43 -11.14 13.78
C LEU A 69 -5.54 -10.52 12.95
N LYS A 70 -6.20 -9.48 13.47
CA LYS A 70 -7.23 -8.71 12.77
C LYS A 70 -6.63 -8.07 11.51
N HIS A 71 -5.55 -7.32 11.66
CA HIS A 71 -4.83 -6.69 10.55
C HIS A 71 -4.43 -7.72 9.48
N MET A 72 -3.80 -8.84 9.88
CA MET A 72 -3.47 -9.91 8.94
C MET A 72 -4.69 -10.44 8.16
N ALA A 73 -5.83 -10.61 8.83
CA ALA A 73 -7.05 -11.08 8.18
C ALA A 73 -7.63 -10.04 7.21
N GLU A 74 -7.51 -8.76 7.54
CA GLU A 74 -7.96 -7.63 6.71
C GLU A 74 -7.11 -7.51 5.44
N GLU A 75 -5.79 -7.58 5.54
CA GLU A 75 -4.85 -7.60 4.41
C GLU A 75 -5.14 -8.76 3.42
N VAL A 76 -5.41 -9.97 3.94
CA VAL A 76 -5.79 -11.11 3.11
C VAL A 76 -7.13 -10.87 2.41
N ARG A 77 -8.07 -10.23 3.10
CA ARG A 77 -9.39 -9.90 2.53
C ARG A 77 -9.27 -8.81 1.46
N HIS A 78 -8.39 -7.83 1.61
CA HIS A 78 -8.09 -6.83 0.59
C HIS A 78 -7.46 -7.46 -0.65
N ALA A 79 -6.46 -8.33 -0.46
CA ALA A 79 -5.87 -9.12 -1.54
C ALA A 79 -6.95 -9.89 -2.31
N PHE A 80 -7.79 -10.64 -1.59
CA PHE A 80 -8.89 -11.38 -2.19
C PHE A 80 -9.90 -10.47 -2.91
N PHE A 81 -10.22 -9.30 -2.34
CA PHE A 81 -11.11 -8.33 -2.96
C PHE A 81 -10.58 -7.89 -4.32
N PHE A 82 -9.33 -7.44 -4.40
CA PHE A 82 -8.72 -7.02 -5.66
C PHE A 82 -8.60 -8.18 -6.63
N LYS A 83 -8.18 -9.37 -6.17
CA LYS A 83 -8.10 -10.57 -7.02
C LYS A 83 -9.41 -10.89 -7.71
N ARG A 84 -10.49 -10.97 -6.92
CA ARG A 84 -11.83 -11.30 -7.42
C ARG A 84 -12.32 -10.27 -8.45
N LYS A 85 -11.95 -8.99 -8.28
CA LYS A 85 -12.30 -7.94 -9.23
C LYS A 85 -11.48 -8.04 -10.51
N ALA A 86 -10.19 -8.32 -10.38
CA ALA A 86 -9.29 -8.56 -11.49
C ALA A 86 -9.76 -9.73 -12.36
N ASP A 87 -10.03 -10.89 -11.75
CA ASP A 87 -10.50 -12.09 -12.46
C ASP A 87 -11.84 -11.87 -13.16
N LYS A 88 -12.79 -11.22 -12.46
CA LYS A 88 -14.09 -10.87 -13.04
C LYS A 88 -13.95 -9.95 -14.24
N MET A 89 -13.01 -9.00 -14.16
CA MET A 89 -12.76 -8.06 -15.25
C MET A 89 -12.12 -8.79 -16.44
N ALA A 90 -11.06 -9.56 -16.22
CA ALA A 90 -10.40 -10.35 -17.26
C ALA A 90 -11.29 -11.45 -17.87
N GLY A 91 -12.31 -11.92 -17.15
CA GLY A 91 -13.14 -13.05 -17.57
C GLY A 91 -12.44 -14.40 -17.43
N ARG A 92 -11.30 -14.45 -16.74
CA ARG A 92 -10.51 -15.65 -16.43
C ARG A 92 -9.81 -15.46 -15.09
N SER A 93 -9.30 -16.53 -14.51
CA SER A 93 -8.36 -16.42 -13.39
C SER A 93 -7.05 -15.81 -13.91
N LEU A 94 -6.60 -14.74 -13.26
CA LEU A 94 -5.25 -14.21 -13.44
C LEU A 94 -4.30 -14.94 -12.49
N GLU A 95 -3.02 -15.00 -12.80
CA GLU A 95 -1.95 -15.48 -11.92
C GLU A 95 -1.13 -14.30 -11.39
N TYR A 96 -0.28 -14.51 -10.37
CA TYR A 96 0.73 -13.52 -10.00
C TYR A 96 2.00 -13.65 -10.87
N ALA A 97 1.80 -13.88 -12.17
CA ALA A 97 2.82 -13.85 -13.20
C ALA A 97 2.96 -12.44 -13.79
N ASP A 98 4.10 -12.14 -14.40
CA ASP A 98 4.38 -10.79 -14.94
C ASP A 98 3.47 -10.41 -16.12
N GLU A 99 2.98 -11.39 -16.89
CA GLU A 99 2.00 -11.18 -17.96
C GLU A 99 0.62 -10.77 -17.44
N ASP A 100 0.24 -11.24 -16.26
CA ASP A 100 -1.08 -11.00 -15.65
C ASP A 100 -1.11 -9.79 -14.72
N MET A 101 -0.03 -9.02 -14.67
CA MET A 101 0.12 -7.84 -13.84
C MET A 101 0.76 -6.70 -14.63
N ILE A 102 0.62 -5.47 -14.13
CA ILE A 102 1.42 -4.33 -14.60
C ILE A 102 2.44 -3.92 -13.55
N ALA A 103 3.64 -3.54 -14.00
CA ALA A 103 4.75 -3.12 -13.15
C ALA A 103 5.15 -4.11 -12.03
N SER A 104 4.82 -5.40 -12.15
CA SER A 104 5.03 -6.44 -11.11
C SER A 104 6.44 -6.44 -10.50
N PRO A 105 7.55 -6.45 -11.28
CA PRO A 105 8.89 -6.41 -10.69
C PRO A 105 9.13 -5.17 -9.83
N PHE A 106 8.56 -4.02 -10.21
CA PHE A 106 8.73 -2.76 -9.49
C PHE A 106 7.84 -2.71 -8.24
N ALA A 107 6.61 -3.21 -8.31
CA ALA A 107 5.73 -3.35 -7.16
C ALA A 107 6.36 -4.26 -6.09
N ARG A 108 6.94 -5.39 -6.50
CA ARG A 108 7.67 -6.29 -5.60
C ARG A 108 8.91 -5.62 -5.00
N MET A 109 9.68 -4.89 -5.80
CA MET A 109 10.89 -4.20 -5.33
C MET A 109 10.59 -3.00 -4.45
N TYR A 110 9.47 -2.31 -4.65
CA TYR A 110 9.01 -1.22 -3.80
C TYR A 110 8.91 -1.70 -2.34
N PHE A 111 8.15 -2.77 -2.10
CA PHE A 111 8.06 -3.41 -0.77
C PHE A 111 9.41 -3.87 -0.23
N LYS A 112 10.15 -4.68 -1.00
CA LYS A 112 11.41 -5.26 -0.49
C LYS A 112 12.46 -4.20 -0.14
N ARG A 113 12.55 -3.11 -0.91
CA ARG A 113 13.54 -2.05 -0.67
C ARG A 113 13.16 -1.19 0.52
N LEU A 114 11.87 -0.91 0.72
CA LEU A 114 11.41 -0.18 1.89
C LEU A 114 11.63 -1.02 3.15
N GLU A 115 11.23 -2.29 3.11
CA GLU A 115 11.45 -3.26 4.18
C GLU A 115 12.94 -3.35 4.57
N SER A 116 13.83 -3.55 3.59
CA SER A 116 15.27 -3.64 3.85
C SER A 116 15.83 -2.36 4.49
N TYR A 117 15.27 -1.21 4.15
CA TYR A 117 15.69 0.07 4.70
C TYR A 117 15.24 0.22 6.15
N ILE A 118 13.97 -0.06 6.44
CA ILE A 118 13.41 0.01 7.80
C ILE A 118 14.07 -1.02 8.71
N ALA A 119 14.21 -2.27 8.26
CA ALA A 119 14.82 -3.34 9.04
C ALA A 119 16.29 -3.04 9.40
N LEU A 120 17.03 -2.33 8.54
CA LEU A 120 18.39 -1.91 8.83
C LEU A 120 18.44 -0.79 9.89
N ASP A 121 17.49 0.13 9.86
CA ASP A 121 17.39 1.26 10.79
C ASP A 121 17.08 0.78 12.22
N VAL A 122 16.16 -0.17 12.35
CA VAL A 122 15.65 -0.64 13.66
C VAL A 122 16.36 -1.89 14.19
N LYS A 123 17.44 -2.35 13.52
CA LYS A 123 18.09 -3.64 13.81
C LYS A 123 18.61 -3.77 15.26
N ASP A 124 18.97 -2.65 15.87
CA ASP A 124 19.59 -2.58 17.21
C ASP A 124 18.55 -2.29 18.31
N GLU A 125 17.27 -2.21 17.96
CA GLU A 125 16.16 -2.07 18.91
C GLU A 125 15.92 -3.37 19.70
N ALA A 126 15.19 -3.28 20.82
CA ALA A 126 14.87 -4.45 21.65
C ALA A 126 13.95 -5.46 20.93
N GLU A 127 12.97 -4.98 20.15
CA GLU A 127 12.03 -5.80 19.38
C GLU A 127 12.06 -5.44 17.87
N PRO A 128 13.18 -5.67 17.17
CA PRO A 128 13.44 -5.09 15.85
C PRO A 128 12.43 -5.57 14.80
N LEU A 129 11.96 -6.82 14.87
CA LEU A 129 10.96 -7.37 13.95
C LEU A 129 9.57 -6.76 14.14
N ARG A 130 9.16 -6.50 15.39
CA ARG A 130 7.88 -5.88 15.71
C ARG A 130 7.89 -4.41 15.30
N ILE A 131 8.94 -3.68 15.66
CA ILE A 131 9.11 -2.28 15.30
C ILE A 131 9.19 -2.12 13.78
N ALA A 132 9.94 -2.98 13.08
CA ALA A 132 9.99 -2.96 11.61
C ALA A 132 8.62 -3.20 10.97
N TYR A 133 7.82 -4.12 11.52
CA TYR A 133 6.46 -4.37 11.06
C TYR A 133 5.57 -3.13 11.23
N LEU A 134 5.54 -2.53 12.43
CA LEU A 134 4.71 -1.36 12.71
C LEU A 134 5.04 -0.19 11.79
N TYR A 135 6.34 0.11 11.63
CA TYR A 135 6.80 1.15 10.72
C TYR A 135 6.50 0.82 9.25
N MET A 136 6.74 -0.42 8.82
CA MET A 136 6.47 -0.82 7.43
C MET A 136 4.98 -0.68 7.11
N SER A 137 4.10 -1.21 7.97
CA SER A 137 2.66 -1.11 7.81
C SER A 137 2.23 0.35 7.77
N MET A 138 2.57 1.15 8.79
CA MET A 138 2.20 2.56 8.84
C MET A 138 2.60 3.33 7.56
N ILE A 139 3.83 3.16 7.08
CA ILE A 139 4.34 3.88 5.90
C ILE A 139 3.62 3.42 4.61
N ILE A 140 3.29 2.14 4.50
CA ILE A 140 2.49 1.63 3.38
C ILE A 140 1.06 2.14 3.46
N GLU A 141 0.45 2.19 4.64
CA GLU A 141 -0.92 2.69 4.82
C GLU A 141 -1.06 4.16 4.41
N PHE A 142 -0.07 5.01 4.75
CA PHE A 142 -0.04 6.40 4.29
C PHE A 142 -0.18 6.47 2.76
N ARG A 143 0.56 5.62 2.03
CA ARG A 143 0.48 5.54 0.57
C ARG A 143 -0.82 4.92 0.08
N ALA A 144 -1.29 3.86 0.73
CA ALA A 144 -2.51 3.14 0.36
C ALA A 144 -3.73 4.06 0.46
N VAL A 145 -3.96 4.68 1.62
CA VAL A 145 -5.08 5.62 1.84
C VAL A 145 -5.06 6.75 0.81
N TRP A 146 -3.91 7.38 0.59
CA TRP A 146 -3.77 8.48 -0.36
C TRP A 146 -4.01 8.05 -1.82
N SER A 147 -3.36 6.96 -2.26
CA SER A 147 -3.46 6.49 -3.64
C SER A 147 -4.85 5.89 -3.95
N PHE A 148 -5.47 5.17 -3.02
CA PHE A 148 -6.82 4.65 -3.18
C PHE A 148 -7.88 5.75 -3.13
N GLY A 149 -7.65 6.85 -2.42
CA GLY A 149 -8.50 8.03 -2.49
C GLY A 149 -8.53 8.67 -3.88
N LEU A 150 -7.34 8.83 -4.49
CA LEU A 150 -7.23 9.28 -5.89
C LEU A 150 -7.85 8.27 -6.85
N TYR A 151 -7.61 6.99 -6.64
CA TYR A 151 -8.18 5.93 -7.48
C TYR A 151 -9.71 5.88 -7.43
N GLN A 152 -10.31 6.02 -6.24
CA GLN A 152 -11.76 6.12 -6.08
C GLN A 152 -12.33 7.30 -6.87
N THR A 153 -11.61 8.44 -6.89
CA THR A 153 -12.03 9.61 -7.67
C THR A 153 -12.03 9.32 -9.17
N CYS A 154 -11.00 8.65 -9.70
CA CYS A 154 -10.95 8.23 -11.11
C CYS A 154 -12.07 7.22 -11.45
N LEU A 155 -12.33 6.25 -10.57
CA LEU A 155 -13.41 5.27 -10.74
C LEU A 155 -14.79 5.94 -10.79
N ASP A 156 -15.04 6.89 -9.88
CA ASP A 156 -16.28 7.65 -9.83
C ASP A 156 -16.46 8.50 -11.10
N ALA A 157 -15.41 9.19 -11.55
CA ALA A 157 -15.42 9.98 -12.77
C ALA A 157 -15.67 9.13 -14.04
N ALA A 158 -15.12 7.92 -14.09
CA ALA A 158 -15.34 6.97 -15.18
C ALA A 158 -16.67 6.18 -15.07
N GLY A 159 -17.44 6.37 -13.99
CA GLY A 159 -18.70 5.64 -13.77
C GLY A 159 -18.52 4.14 -13.50
N ILE A 160 -17.33 3.72 -13.05
CA ILE A 160 -17.01 2.31 -12.81
C ILE A 160 -17.56 1.87 -11.45
N LYS A 161 -18.35 0.79 -11.44
CA LYS A 161 -18.97 0.23 -10.22
C LYS A 161 -18.00 -0.63 -9.40
N LEU A 162 -16.92 -0.01 -8.95
CA LEU A 162 -15.95 -0.53 -7.98
C LEU A 162 -15.82 0.48 -6.84
N SER A 163 -16.01 0.04 -5.60
CA SER A 163 -15.88 0.91 -4.43
C SER A 163 -14.77 0.42 -3.52
N LEU A 164 -13.94 1.35 -3.09
CA LEU A 164 -12.83 1.17 -2.15
C LEU A 164 -13.16 1.76 -0.78
N LYS A 165 -14.39 2.25 -0.55
CA LYS A 165 -14.76 2.98 0.67
C LYS A 165 -14.56 2.18 1.96
N SER A 166 -14.91 0.89 1.96
CA SER A 166 -14.70 0.02 3.12
C SER A 166 -13.23 -0.27 3.34
N LEU A 167 -12.49 -0.53 2.26
CA LEU A 167 -11.05 -0.78 2.30
C LEU A 167 -10.32 0.45 2.86
N LEU A 168 -10.59 1.64 2.32
CA LEU A 168 -10.06 2.91 2.81
C LEU A 168 -10.33 3.18 4.30
N ALA A 169 -11.51 2.79 4.79
CA ALA A 169 -11.85 2.94 6.21
C ALA A 169 -11.03 2.00 7.10
N GLU A 170 -10.69 0.81 6.59
CA GLU A 170 -9.84 -0.17 7.28
C GLU A 170 -8.38 0.33 7.31
N GLU A 171 -7.82 0.79 6.18
CA GLU A 171 -6.44 1.32 6.14
C GLU A 171 -6.23 2.54 7.05
N GLN A 172 -7.23 3.42 7.15
CA GLN A 172 -7.17 4.55 8.08
C GLN A 172 -7.22 4.10 9.54
N GLY A 173 -7.94 3.01 9.82
CA GLY A 173 -7.94 2.34 11.12
C GLY A 173 -6.56 1.75 11.44
N HIS A 174 -5.95 1.04 10.48
CA HIS A 174 -4.60 0.50 10.61
C HIS A 174 -3.58 1.59 10.97
N LEU A 175 -3.61 2.75 10.31
CA LEU A 175 -2.73 3.89 10.65
C LEU A 175 -2.81 4.26 12.13
N THR A 176 -4.03 4.43 12.64
CA THR A 176 -4.26 4.81 14.04
C THR A 176 -3.72 3.73 14.99
N GLU A 177 -3.97 2.46 14.68
CA GLU A 177 -3.48 1.32 15.47
C GLU A 177 -1.95 1.22 15.45
N MET A 178 -1.27 1.47 14.31
CA MET A 178 0.19 1.43 14.24
C MET A 178 0.85 2.58 15.02
N GLU A 179 0.28 3.78 14.95
CA GLU A 179 0.75 4.96 15.70
C GLU A 179 0.67 4.71 17.22
N GLU A 180 -0.47 4.24 17.70
CA GLU A 180 -0.67 3.90 19.12
C GLU A 180 0.31 2.82 19.58
N ASN A 181 0.52 1.78 18.77
CA ASN A 181 1.46 0.70 19.07
C ASN A 181 2.92 1.17 19.11
N LEU A 182 3.33 2.07 18.21
CA LEU A 182 4.68 2.65 18.22
C LEU A 182 4.89 3.56 19.44
N ALA A 183 3.89 4.36 19.80
CA ALA A 183 3.93 5.21 20.99
C ALA A 183 4.06 4.37 22.27
N ASN A 184 3.29 3.27 22.39
CA ASN A 184 3.34 2.37 23.54
C ASN A 184 4.69 1.64 23.70
N LEU A 185 5.47 1.53 22.63
CA LEU A 185 6.81 0.93 22.63
C LEU A 185 7.92 1.96 22.90
N ASP A 186 7.59 3.23 23.14
CA ASP A 186 8.53 4.36 23.14
C ASP A 186 9.42 4.38 21.87
N ALA A 187 8.89 3.84 20.77
CA ALA A 187 9.58 3.68 19.51
C ALA A 187 9.12 4.71 18.46
N ASP A 188 8.03 5.44 18.71
CA ASP A 188 7.54 6.51 17.83
C ASP A 188 8.47 7.73 17.89
N THR A 189 9.01 8.09 16.72
CA THR A 189 9.72 9.36 16.56
C THR A 189 9.34 9.96 15.21
N SER A 190 8.80 11.18 15.24
CA SER A 190 8.49 11.94 14.04
C SER A 190 9.66 12.01 13.06
N GLU A 191 10.90 12.09 13.57
CA GLU A 191 12.10 12.07 12.74
C GLU A 191 12.25 10.77 11.94
N ARG A 192 12.08 9.61 12.59
CA ARG A 192 12.20 8.30 11.94
C ARG A 192 11.06 8.09 10.95
N VAL A 193 9.83 8.44 11.31
CA VAL A 193 8.67 8.42 10.39
C VAL A 193 8.95 9.26 9.15
N ASN A 194 9.37 10.52 9.33
CA ASN A 194 9.66 11.42 8.22
C ASN A 194 10.79 10.90 7.32
N ARG A 195 11.82 10.26 7.89
CA ARG A 195 12.90 9.62 7.14
C ARG A 195 12.40 8.43 6.32
N PHE A 196 11.51 7.61 6.87
CA PHE A 196 10.90 6.48 6.16
C PHE A 196 9.95 6.95 5.06
N LEU A 197 9.13 7.98 5.31
CA LEU A 197 8.28 8.60 4.29
C LEU A 197 9.10 9.17 3.14
N ALA A 198 10.19 9.89 3.42
CA ALA A 198 11.08 10.41 2.38
C ALA A 198 11.73 9.28 1.56
N LYS A 199 12.10 8.17 2.21
CA LYS A 199 12.61 6.99 1.51
C LYS A 199 11.53 6.34 0.63
N GLU A 200 10.34 6.16 1.17
CA GLU A 200 9.19 5.60 0.46
C GLU A 200 8.88 6.44 -0.78
N GLN A 201 8.91 7.76 -0.68
CA GLN A 201 8.62 8.69 -1.77
C GLN A 201 9.51 8.44 -2.99
N VAL A 202 10.82 8.24 -2.78
CA VAL A 202 11.79 7.92 -3.84
C VAL A 202 11.52 6.56 -4.47
N LEU A 203 11.06 5.59 -3.68
CA LEU A 203 10.70 4.26 -4.18
C LEU A 203 9.38 4.31 -4.95
N PHE A 204 8.41 5.07 -4.46
CA PHE A 204 7.10 5.28 -5.08
C PHE A 204 7.23 5.97 -6.42
N GLU A 205 8.06 7.01 -6.55
CA GLU A 205 8.29 7.68 -7.83
C GLU A 205 8.75 6.69 -8.93
N ARG A 206 9.60 5.72 -8.57
CA ARG A 206 10.06 4.67 -9.50
C ARG A 206 8.93 3.71 -9.87
N LEU A 207 8.08 3.35 -8.91
CA LEU A 207 6.90 2.52 -9.17
C LEU A 207 5.92 3.26 -10.08
N LEU A 208 5.59 4.51 -9.76
CA LEU A 208 4.72 5.38 -10.54
C LEU A 208 5.21 5.51 -11.98
N GLY A 209 6.49 5.79 -12.20
CA GLY A 209 7.06 5.86 -13.57
C GLY A 209 6.85 4.57 -14.38
N ARG A 210 6.86 3.41 -13.72
CA ARG A 210 6.62 2.12 -14.37
C ARG A 210 5.15 1.79 -14.56
N LEU A 211 4.28 2.25 -13.67
CA LEU A 211 2.83 2.20 -13.86
C LEU A 211 2.42 3.10 -15.03
N GLU A 212 2.95 4.33 -15.11
CA GLU A 212 2.72 5.26 -16.22
C GLU A 212 3.12 4.63 -17.57
N THR A 213 4.30 4.02 -17.63
CA THR A 213 4.77 3.33 -18.85
C THR A 213 3.88 2.15 -19.22
N ALA A 214 3.47 1.34 -18.24
CA ALA A 214 2.64 0.16 -18.48
C ALA A 214 1.20 0.55 -18.88
N ALA A 215 0.66 1.63 -18.33
CA ALA A 215 -0.66 2.14 -18.69
C ALA A 215 -0.75 2.57 -20.16
N LEU A 216 0.37 3.02 -20.74
CA LEU A 216 0.45 3.42 -22.15
C LEU A 216 0.79 2.26 -23.10
N THR A 217 1.12 1.08 -22.57
CA THR A 217 1.54 -0.09 -23.35
C THR A 217 0.71 -1.32 -22.93
N PRO A 218 -0.56 -1.41 -23.36
CA PRO A 218 -1.47 -2.50 -22.98
C PRO A 218 -0.91 -3.90 -23.28
#